data_AF-A0A2S2E584-F1
#
_entry.id   AF-A0A2S2E584-F1
#
_cell.length_a   1.000
_cell.length_b   1.000
_cell.length_c   1.000
_cell.angle_alpha   90.00
_cell.angle_beta   90.00
_cell.angle_gamma   90.00
#
_symmetry.space_group_name_H-M   'P 1'
#
loop_
_entity.id
_entity.type
_entity.pdbx_description
1 polymer ?
#
loop_
_entity_poly.entity_id
_entity_poly.type
_entity_poly.pdbx_seq_one_letter_code
_entity_poly.pdbx_strand_id
1 'polypeptide(L)'
;MKMIPYTNNTQRPQTIAGKTINPGETREVDARFVPATPDINSSLFLLFFNVTDETKYFGSVAVEGHRYGRLPANHFVDPNTPADKAQQGLFRALLDQKIDYIKERLPAFTPDELAVLKSIEEQAKGKNKRKGLLSAIDEEVERQNNVLSFDAEAYKQELAKMKDDELDLELLNAGDDQAKIELIQAELSSRKDAE
;
A
#
# COMPACT_ATOMS: atom_id res chain seq x y z
N MET A 1 1.19 15.57 14.33
CA MET A 1 2.00 15.82 13.12
C MET A 1 3.47 15.69 13.51
N LYS A 2 4.28 14.93 12.77
CA LYS A 2 5.71 14.77 13.05
C LYS A 2 6.46 15.95 12.45
N MET A 3 7.09 16.77 13.29
CA MET A 3 7.96 17.86 12.84
C MET A 3 9.37 17.33 12.66
N ILE A 4 10.03 17.71 11.57
CA ILE A 4 11.43 17.39 11.32
C ILE A 4 12.20 18.66 10.94
N PRO A 5 13.49 18.75 11.30
CA PRO A 5 14.36 19.80 10.83
C PRO A 5 14.60 19.63 9.32
N TYR A 6 14.39 20.69 8.55
CA TYR A 6 14.70 20.76 7.13
C TYR A 6 15.65 21.92 6.85
N THR A 7 16.78 21.62 6.21
CA THR A 7 17.74 22.61 5.72
C THR A 7 17.57 22.83 4.22
N ASN A 8 17.30 24.06 3.80
CA ASN A 8 17.26 24.39 2.38
C ASN A 8 18.68 24.48 1.81
N ASN A 9 19.12 23.43 1.12
CA ASN A 9 20.44 23.37 0.47
C ASN A 9 20.44 23.92 -0.97
N THR A 10 19.32 24.49 -1.44
CA THR A 10 19.20 25.06 -2.79
C THR A 10 19.58 26.54 -2.80
N GLN A 11 19.85 27.10 -3.98
CA GLN A 11 20.16 28.53 -4.13
C GLN A 11 18.92 29.44 -4.12
N ARG A 12 17.71 28.88 -3.95
CA ARG A 12 16.45 29.65 -3.98
C ARG A 12 15.63 29.40 -2.72
N PRO A 13 14.80 30.36 -2.28
CA PRO A 13 13.86 30.13 -1.19
C PRO A 13 12.90 28.99 -1.52
N GLN A 14 12.62 28.13 -0.55
CA GLN A 14 11.68 27.01 -0.68
C GLN A 14 10.53 27.19 0.32
N THR A 15 9.31 26.95 -0.13
CA THR A 15 8.13 27.03 0.73
C THR A 15 7.63 25.62 1.05
N ILE A 16 7.70 25.25 2.33
CA ILE A 16 7.29 23.95 2.86
C ILE A 16 6.22 24.15 3.94
N ALA A 17 5.06 23.52 3.79
CA ALA A 17 3.95 23.63 4.74
C ALA A 17 3.55 25.09 5.07
N GLY A 18 3.61 26.00 4.08
CA GLY A 18 3.35 27.42 4.27
C GLY A 18 4.48 28.23 4.91
N LYS A 19 5.61 27.60 5.25
CA LYS A 19 6.82 28.28 5.73
C LYS A 19 7.83 28.44 4.61
N THR A 20 8.24 29.68 4.34
CA THR A 20 9.39 29.95 3.46
C THR A 20 10.69 29.74 4.24
N ILE A 21 11.63 29.03 3.61
CA ILE A 21 12.95 28.65 4.14
C ILE A 21 13.97 29.15 3.15
N ASN A 22 14.84 30.07 3.56
CA ASN A 22 15.84 30.66 2.68
C ASN A 22 17.02 29.69 2.45
N PRO A 23 17.83 29.88 1.39
CA PRO A 23 19.07 29.13 1.19
C PRO A 23 19.95 29.09 2.44
N GLY A 24 20.38 27.90 2.86
CA GLY A 24 21.18 27.66 4.06
C GLY A 24 20.40 27.69 5.39
N GLU A 25 19.11 28.04 5.37
CA GLU A 25 18.27 28.12 6.57
C GLU A 25 17.72 26.73 6.94
N THR A 26 17.73 26.42 8.24
CA THR A 26 17.10 25.20 8.79
C THR A 26 15.82 25.57 9.55
N ARG A 27 14.70 24.92 9.25
CA ARG A 27 13.43 25.12 9.95
C ARG A 27 12.74 23.80 10.27
N GLU A 28 12.03 23.78 11.39
CA GLU A 28 11.09 22.72 11.74
C GLU A 28 9.85 22.81 10.85
N VAL A 29 9.66 21.77 10.06
CA VAL A 29 8.54 21.63 9.12
C VAL A 29 7.87 20.28 9.30
N ASP A 30 6.59 20.21 8.93
CA ASP A 30 5.86 18.95 8.98
C ASP A 30 6.49 17.99 7.95
N ALA A 31 6.89 16.81 8.44
CA ALA A 31 7.61 15.79 7.67
C ALA A 31 6.91 15.38 6.37
N ARG A 32 5.59 15.50 6.30
CA ARG A 32 4.81 15.17 5.10
C ARG A 32 5.06 16.12 3.92
N PHE A 33 5.61 17.31 4.19
CA PHE A 33 5.84 18.33 3.17
C PHE A 33 7.31 18.50 2.80
N VAL A 34 8.21 17.77 3.47
CA VAL A 34 9.64 17.76 3.14
C VAL A 34 9.86 16.88 1.91
N PRO A 35 10.47 17.42 0.83
CA PRO A 35 10.92 16.60 -0.29
C PRO A 35 11.80 15.46 0.20
N ALA A 36 11.52 14.23 -0.25
CA ALA A 36 12.36 13.09 0.05
C ALA A 36 13.79 13.31 -0.49
N THR A 37 14.81 12.85 0.22
CA THR A 37 16.18 12.84 -0.31
C THR A 37 16.31 11.80 -1.42
N PRO A 38 17.35 11.87 -2.29
CA PRO A 38 17.60 10.83 -3.29
C PRO A 38 17.65 9.40 -2.72
N ASP A 39 18.23 9.22 -1.53
CA ASP A 39 18.28 7.93 -0.85
C ASP A 39 16.89 7.45 -0.43
N ILE A 40 16.05 8.34 0.12
CA ILE A 40 14.66 8.02 0.47
C ILE A 40 13.85 7.68 -0.79
N ASN A 41 14.05 8.40 -1.89
CA ASN A 41 13.37 8.14 -3.16
C ASN A 41 13.83 6.84 -3.84
N SER A 42 15.08 6.41 -3.59
CA SER A 42 15.55 5.10 -4.03
C SER A 42 14.92 3.94 -3.26
N SER A 43 14.54 4.17 -2.00
CA SER A 43 13.81 3.19 -1.18
C SER A 43 12.30 3.17 -1.40
N LEU A 44 11.75 4.20 -2.06
CA LEU A 44 10.33 4.34 -2.26
C LEU A 44 9.92 3.73 -3.60
N PHE A 45 9.10 2.67 -3.53
CA PHE A 45 8.62 1.95 -4.70
C PHE A 45 7.23 2.44 -5.10
N LEU A 46 7.10 2.78 -6.38
CA LEU A 46 5.89 3.20 -7.05
C LEU A 46 5.33 2.03 -7.88
N LEU A 47 4.02 1.84 -7.84
CA LEU A 47 3.34 0.88 -8.70
C LEU A 47 3.14 1.48 -10.09
N PHE A 48 3.84 0.93 -11.08
CA PHE A 48 3.75 1.33 -12.49
C PHE A 48 2.97 0.30 -13.29
N PHE A 49 2.02 0.77 -14.11
CA PHE A 49 1.30 -0.05 -15.08
C PHE A 49 1.77 0.30 -16.49
N ASN A 50 2.30 -0.70 -17.19
CA ASN A 50 2.63 -0.55 -18.60
C ASN A 50 1.37 -0.72 -19.45
N VAL A 51 0.76 0.38 -19.86
CA VAL A 51 -0.45 0.38 -20.69
C VAL A 51 -0.17 0.19 -22.19
N THR A 52 1.10 0.09 -22.59
CA THR A 52 1.50 -0.11 -23.98
C THR A 52 1.83 -1.57 -24.27
N ASP A 53 1.84 -1.97 -25.54
CA ASP A 53 2.27 -3.31 -25.96
C ASP A 53 3.80 -3.50 -25.85
N GLU A 54 4.55 -2.40 -25.88
CA GLU A 54 6.02 -2.43 -25.82
C GLU A 54 6.54 -2.58 -24.38
N THR A 55 7.60 -3.37 -24.21
CA THR A 55 8.33 -3.49 -22.94
C THR A 55 9.02 -2.19 -22.60
N LYS A 56 8.80 -1.70 -21.37
CA LYS A 56 9.48 -0.51 -20.84
C LYS A 56 10.61 -0.91 -19.92
N TYR A 57 11.75 -0.26 -20.10
CA TYR A 57 12.96 -0.52 -19.34
C TYR A 57 13.23 0.62 -18.35
N PHE A 58 13.49 0.23 -17.11
CA PHE A 58 13.81 1.10 -16.00
C PHE A 58 15.12 0.62 -15.38
N GLY A 59 16.24 1.09 -15.94
CA GLY A 59 17.56 0.53 -15.62
C GLY A 59 17.66 -0.93 -16.04
N SER A 60 17.85 -1.83 -15.07
CA SER A 60 17.88 -3.28 -15.28
C SER A 60 16.50 -3.95 -15.22
N VAL A 61 15.46 -3.23 -14.82
CA VAL A 61 14.11 -3.79 -14.67
C VAL A 61 13.32 -3.60 -15.96
N ALA A 62 12.80 -4.69 -16.51
CA ALA A 62 11.89 -4.67 -17.66
C ALA A 62 10.45 -4.89 -17.19
N VAL A 63 9.55 -3.99 -17.58
CA VAL A 63 8.10 -4.16 -17.39
C VAL A 63 7.48 -4.40 -18.77
N GLU A 64 7.10 -5.64 -19.02
CA GLU A 64 6.46 -6.06 -20.27
C GLU A 64 5.15 -5.29 -20.53
N GLY A 65 4.71 -5.30 -21.79
CA GLY A 65 3.45 -4.69 -22.16
C GLY A 65 2.26 -5.28 -21.39
N HIS A 66 1.31 -4.43 -21.01
CA HIS A 66 0.14 -4.77 -20.19
C HIS A 66 0.44 -5.35 -18.80
N ARG A 67 1.71 -5.37 -18.37
CA ARG A 67 2.13 -5.81 -17.03
C ARG A 67 2.34 -4.62 -16.09
N TYR A 68 2.58 -4.93 -14.83
CA TYR A 68 2.93 -3.95 -13.81
C TYR A 68 4.23 -4.32 -13.12
N GLY A 69 4.89 -3.31 -12.55
CA GLY A 69 6.10 -3.48 -11.76
C GLY A 69 6.13 -2.46 -10.63
N ARG A 70 6.67 -2.87 -9.47
CA ARG A 70 7.01 -1.94 -8.39
C ARG A 70 8.42 -1.42 -8.65
N LEU A 71 8.53 -0.13 -8.91
CA LEU A 71 9.75 0.49 -9.40
C LEU A 71 10.14 1.66 -8.51
N PRO A 72 11.43 1.89 -8.24
CA PRO A 72 11.87 3.04 -7.46
C PRO A 72 11.37 4.38 -8.05
N ALA A 73 11.01 5.32 -7.18
CA ALA A 73 10.42 6.60 -7.57
C ALA A 73 11.34 7.47 -8.44
N ASN A 74 12.65 7.27 -8.31
CA ASN A 74 13.69 7.98 -9.09
C ASN A 74 13.56 7.77 -10.61
N HIS A 75 12.87 6.72 -11.06
CA HIS A 75 12.63 6.47 -12.47
C HIS A 75 11.54 7.36 -13.08
N PHE A 76 10.70 7.99 -12.25
CA PHE A 76 9.51 8.72 -12.69
C PHE A 76 9.55 10.20 -12.40
N VAL A 77 10.25 10.60 -11.34
CA VAL A 77 10.29 11.99 -10.91
C VAL A 77 11.69 12.39 -10.45
N ASP A 78 11.92 13.71 -10.51
CA ASP A 78 13.08 14.32 -9.87
C ASP A 78 13.11 13.88 -8.40
N PRO A 79 14.28 13.48 -7.86
CA PRO A 79 14.44 13.08 -6.47
C PRO A 79 14.10 14.18 -5.45
N ASN A 80 13.71 15.38 -5.86
CA ASN A 80 13.19 16.43 -4.99
C ASN A 80 11.65 16.60 -5.12
N THR A 81 10.97 15.73 -5.85
CA THR A 81 9.52 15.75 -5.99
C THR A 81 8.89 14.81 -4.97
N PRO A 82 7.83 15.24 -4.26
CA PRO A 82 7.05 14.36 -3.41
C PRO A 82 6.52 13.15 -4.21
N ALA A 83 6.86 11.94 -3.77
CA ALA A 83 6.55 10.71 -4.50
C ALA A 83 5.05 10.38 -4.56
N ASP A 84 4.26 10.93 -3.63
CA ASP A 84 2.80 10.92 -3.67
C ASP A 84 2.25 11.54 -4.96
N LYS A 85 2.87 12.63 -5.44
CA LYS A 85 2.48 13.25 -6.73
C LYS A 85 2.80 12.36 -7.91
N ALA A 86 3.95 11.66 -7.86
CA ALA A 86 4.34 10.72 -8.89
C ALA A 86 3.35 9.54 -8.99
N GLN A 87 3.04 8.93 -7.83
CA GLN A 87 2.09 7.82 -7.75
C GLN A 87 0.69 8.22 -8.21
N GLN A 88 0.20 9.39 -7.77
CA GLN A 88 -1.09 9.91 -8.22
C GLN A 88 -1.11 10.17 -9.73
N GLY A 89 0.01 10.61 -10.32
CA GLY A 89 0.15 10.77 -11.77
C GLY A 89 0.00 9.45 -12.51
N LEU A 90 0.68 8.40 -12.02
CA LEU A 90 0.57 7.05 -12.57
C LEU A 90 -0.84 6.47 -12.44
N PHE A 91 -1.50 6.68 -11.30
CA PHE A 91 -2.88 6.26 -11.10
C PHE A 91 -3.86 7.00 -12.00
N ARG A 92 -3.67 8.31 -12.22
CA ARG A 92 -4.49 9.05 -13.21
C ARG A 92 -4.33 8.46 -14.62
N ALA A 93 -3.11 8.16 -15.04
CA ALA A 93 -2.86 7.54 -16.33
C ALA A 93 -3.49 6.15 -16.46
N LEU A 94 -3.55 5.37 -15.38
CA LEU A 94 -4.30 4.12 -15.33
C LEU A 94 -5.81 4.36 -15.41
N LEU A 95 -6.33 5.36 -14.70
CA LEU A 95 -7.75 5.69 -14.70
C LEU A 95 -8.26 6.16 -16.07
N ASP A 96 -7.39 6.66 -16.94
CA ASP A 96 -7.75 6.95 -18.34
C ASP A 96 -8.07 5.69 -19.17
N GLN A 97 -7.75 4.49 -18.66
CA GLN A 97 -8.06 3.23 -19.31
C GLN A 97 -9.52 2.78 -19.09
N LYS A 98 -9.93 1.76 -19.83
CA LYS A 98 -11.26 1.13 -19.70
C LYS A 98 -11.41 0.46 -18.33
N ILE A 99 -12.64 0.43 -17.81
CA ILE A 99 -12.95 -0.15 -16.49
C ILE A 99 -12.46 -1.59 -16.38
N ASP A 100 -12.71 -2.43 -17.38
CA ASP A 100 -12.34 -3.85 -17.34
C ASP A 100 -10.81 -4.03 -17.24
N TYR A 101 -10.05 -3.20 -17.96
CA TYR A 101 -8.59 -3.18 -17.86
C TYR A 101 -8.11 -2.85 -16.44
N ILE A 102 -8.78 -1.90 -15.77
CA ILE A 102 -8.42 -1.49 -14.41
C ILE A 102 -8.79 -2.59 -13.41
N LYS A 103 -9.98 -3.21 -13.55
CA LYS A 103 -10.47 -4.26 -12.64
C LYS A 103 -9.52 -5.44 -12.53
N GLU A 104 -8.97 -5.90 -13.64
CA GLU A 104 -7.99 -7.01 -13.67
C GLU A 104 -6.70 -6.70 -12.90
N ARG A 105 -6.44 -5.42 -12.62
CA ARG A 105 -5.19 -4.92 -12.04
C ARG A 105 -5.34 -4.49 -10.58
N LEU A 106 -6.56 -4.42 -10.06
CA LEU A 106 -6.82 -4.08 -8.65
C LEU A 106 -6.07 -4.98 -7.64
N PRO A 107 -5.87 -6.29 -7.88
CA PRO A 107 -5.11 -7.15 -6.96
C PRO A 107 -3.63 -6.77 -6.78
N ALA A 108 -3.07 -5.94 -7.69
CA ALA A 108 -1.68 -5.49 -7.59
C ALA A 108 -1.47 -4.34 -6.57
N PHE A 109 -2.56 -3.70 -6.16
CA PHE A 109 -2.55 -2.55 -5.26
C PHE A 109 -2.55 -3.00 -3.80
N THR A 110 -1.90 -2.22 -2.95
CA THR A 110 -2.10 -2.31 -1.50
C THR A 110 -3.41 -1.63 -1.08
N PRO A 111 -3.93 -1.88 0.14
CA PRO A 111 -5.12 -1.20 0.65
C PRO A 111 -5.00 0.33 0.64
N ASP A 112 -3.84 0.88 1.01
CA ASP A 112 -3.58 2.32 0.98
C ASP A 112 -3.58 2.87 -0.45
N GLU A 113 -3.03 2.12 -1.41
CA GLU A 113 -3.02 2.49 -2.82
C GLU A 113 -4.43 2.46 -3.42
N LEU A 114 -5.27 1.48 -3.04
CA LEU A 114 -6.68 1.41 -3.41
C LEU A 114 -7.47 2.60 -2.86
N ALA A 115 -7.20 3.04 -1.62
CA ALA A 115 -7.82 4.21 -1.04
C ALA A 115 -7.46 5.50 -1.80
N VAL A 116 -6.19 5.64 -2.21
CA VAL A 116 -5.75 6.77 -3.07
C VAL A 116 -6.42 6.70 -4.43
N LEU A 117 -6.48 5.53 -5.07
CA LEU A 117 -7.14 5.34 -6.37
C LEU A 117 -8.62 5.72 -6.31
N LYS A 118 -9.32 5.30 -5.24
CA LYS A 118 -10.72 5.67 -4.96
C LYS A 118 -10.88 7.18 -4.83
N SER A 119 -10.01 7.83 -4.04
CA SER A 119 -10.04 9.27 -3.83
C SER A 119 -9.86 10.05 -5.15
N ILE A 120 -8.95 9.61 -6.02
CA ILE A 120 -8.74 10.24 -7.33
C ILE A 120 -9.98 10.11 -8.21
N GLU A 121 -10.59 8.92 -8.29
CA GLU A 121 -11.81 8.68 -9.08
C GLU A 121 -13.01 9.48 -8.54
N GLU A 122 -13.14 9.64 -7.22
CA GLU A 122 -14.20 10.43 -6.59
C GLU A 122 -14.05 11.95 -6.85
N GLN A 123 -12.80 12.43 -6.92
CA GLN A 123 -12.45 13.82 -7.16
C GLN A 123 -12.45 14.21 -8.64
N ALA A 124 -12.54 13.25 -9.56
CA ALA A 124 -12.59 13.50 -11.00
C ALA A 124 -13.81 14.37 -11.37
N LYS A 125 -13.59 15.68 -11.54
CA LYS A 125 -14.59 16.63 -12.02
C LYS A 125 -14.73 16.51 -13.53
N GLY A 126 -15.71 15.72 -13.99
CA GLY A 126 -16.18 15.77 -15.36
C GLY A 126 -15.60 14.70 -16.29
N LYS A 127 -16.14 13.49 -16.15
CA LYS A 127 -16.58 12.56 -17.21
C LYS A 127 -16.81 11.25 -16.50
N ASN A 128 -18.04 11.10 -15.97
CA ASN A 128 -18.56 9.90 -15.34
C ASN A 128 -17.73 9.39 -14.16
N LYS A 129 -18.08 9.77 -12.93
CA LYS A 129 -17.74 8.95 -11.76
C LYS A 129 -18.14 7.51 -12.08
N ARG A 130 -17.17 6.62 -12.28
CA ARG A 130 -17.47 5.25 -12.73
C ARG A 130 -17.89 4.48 -11.50
N LYS A 131 -19.20 4.52 -11.19
CA LYS A 131 -19.78 3.78 -10.05
C LYS A 131 -19.37 2.31 -10.06
N GLY A 132 -19.27 1.69 -11.25
CA GLY A 132 -18.81 0.31 -11.41
C GLY A 132 -17.32 0.09 -11.14
N LEU A 133 -16.48 1.13 -11.22
CA LEU A 133 -15.08 1.06 -10.80
C LEU A 133 -14.95 1.24 -9.28
N LEU A 134 -15.69 2.20 -8.71
CA LEU A 134 -15.75 2.40 -7.25
C LEU A 134 -16.22 1.13 -6.53
N SER A 135 -17.28 0.48 -7.02
CA SER A 135 -17.74 -0.82 -6.51
C SER A 135 -16.65 -1.88 -6.56
N ALA A 136 -15.93 -1.98 -7.68
CA ALA A 136 -14.87 -2.98 -7.82
C ALA A 136 -13.65 -2.70 -6.91
N ILE A 137 -13.35 -1.42 -6.65
CA ILE A 137 -12.32 -1.05 -5.66
C ILE A 137 -12.77 -1.46 -4.26
N ASP A 138 -14.03 -1.19 -3.89
CA ASP A 138 -14.59 -1.56 -2.59
C ASP A 138 -14.61 -3.09 -2.40
N GLU A 139 -15.06 -3.83 -3.41
CA GLU A 139 -15.01 -5.29 -3.44
C GLU A 139 -13.58 -5.84 -3.29
N GLU A 140 -12.58 -5.20 -3.90
CA GLU A 140 -11.19 -5.63 -3.76
C GLU A 140 -10.63 -5.32 -2.37
N VAL A 141 -10.94 -4.16 -1.81
CA VAL A 141 -10.56 -3.81 -0.43
C VAL A 141 -11.19 -4.80 0.55
N GLU A 142 -12.47 -5.13 0.39
CA GLU A 142 -13.14 -6.15 1.19
C GLU A 142 -12.51 -7.53 0.99
N ARG A 143 -12.19 -7.93 -0.24
CA ARG A 143 -11.49 -9.19 -0.53
C ARG A 143 -10.14 -9.25 0.18
N GLN A 144 -9.32 -8.21 0.07
CA GLN A 144 -8.00 -8.16 0.72
C GLN A 144 -8.15 -8.17 2.24
N ASN A 145 -9.11 -7.42 2.79
CA ASN A 145 -9.40 -7.45 4.22
C ASN A 145 -9.88 -8.82 4.67
N ASN A 146 -10.68 -9.54 3.89
CA ASN A 146 -11.15 -10.89 4.23
C ASN A 146 -10.02 -11.94 4.14
N VAL A 147 -9.11 -11.81 3.17
CA VAL A 147 -7.91 -12.67 3.07
C VAL A 147 -6.96 -12.41 4.23
N LEU A 148 -6.87 -11.16 4.70
CA LEU A 148 -6.05 -10.77 5.84
C LEU A 148 -6.77 -10.91 7.18
N SER A 149 -8.10 -11.04 7.20
CA SER A 149 -8.87 -11.20 8.42
C SER A 149 -8.77 -12.64 8.87
N PHE A 150 -8.08 -12.83 9.99
CA PHE A 150 -8.14 -14.07 10.74
C PHE A 150 -9.60 -14.34 11.16
N ASP A 151 -10.21 -15.37 10.56
CA ASP A 151 -11.54 -15.85 10.96
C ASP A 151 -11.39 -16.74 12.20
N ALA A 152 -11.55 -16.14 13.37
CA ALA A 152 -11.46 -16.81 14.66
C ALA A 152 -12.45 -17.97 14.79
N GLU A 153 -13.62 -17.90 14.15
CA GLU A 153 -14.68 -18.89 14.36
C GLU A 153 -14.49 -20.09 13.44
N ALA A 154 -14.08 -19.87 12.19
CA ALA A 154 -13.59 -20.94 11.32
C ALA A 154 -12.35 -21.62 11.94
N TYR A 155 -11.44 -20.85 12.53
CA TYR A 155 -10.25 -21.39 13.18
C TYR A 155 -10.61 -22.27 14.39
N LYS A 156 -11.50 -21.82 15.28
CA LYS A 156 -12.01 -22.67 16.39
C LYS A 156 -12.64 -23.97 15.90
N GLN A 157 -13.40 -23.94 14.81
CA GLN A 157 -13.99 -25.15 14.24
C GLN A 157 -12.94 -26.14 13.73
N GLU A 158 -11.82 -25.66 13.21
CA GLU A 158 -10.68 -26.50 12.84
C GLU A 158 -9.95 -27.05 14.08
N LEU A 159 -9.71 -26.21 15.09
CA LEU A 159 -9.11 -26.64 16.36
C LEU A 159 -9.92 -27.76 17.03
N ALA A 160 -11.25 -27.67 17.00
CA ALA A 160 -12.15 -28.70 17.53
C ALA A 160 -12.02 -30.07 16.85
N LYS A 161 -11.49 -30.12 15.62
CA LYS A 161 -11.25 -31.37 14.87
C LYS A 161 -9.85 -31.94 15.11
N MET A 162 -8.91 -31.11 15.55
CA MET A 162 -7.53 -31.51 15.84
C MET A 162 -7.45 -32.28 17.15
N LYS A 163 -6.50 -33.20 17.26
CA LYS A 163 -6.17 -33.89 18.52
C LYS A 163 -5.23 -33.05 19.37
N ASP A 164 -5.06 -33.40 20.64
CA ASP A 164 -4.23 -32.62 21.57
C ASP A 164 -2.77 -32.50 21.12
N ASP A 165 -2.17 -33.58 20.60
CA ASP A 165 -0.82 -33.55 20.02
C ASP A 165 -0.72 -32.63 18.78
N GLU A 166 -1.82 -32.50 18.02
CA GLU A 166 -1.90 -31.63 16.84
C GLU A 166 -2.13 -30.17 17.25
N LEU A 167 -2.88 -29.92 18.34
CA LEU A 167 -3.05 -28.60 18.95
C LEU A 167 -1.74 -28.09 19.55
N ASP A 168 -0.96 -28.94 20.20
CA ASP A 168 0.36 -28.60 20.72
C ASP A 168 1.33 -28.23 19.59
N LEU A 169 1.27 -28.93 18.45
CA LEU A 169 2.03 -28.58 17.25
C LEU A 169 1.55 -27.26 16.63
N GLU A 170 0.23 -27.04 16.59
CA GLU A 170 -0.34 -25.79 16.08
C GLU A 170 0.01 -24.59 16.98
N LEU A 171 0.13 -24.79 18.29
CA LEU A 171 0.60 -23.78 19.24
C LEU A 171 2.04 -23.35 18.93
N LEU A 172 2.91 -24.30 18.56
CA LEU A 172 4.27 -23.99 18.11
C LEU A 172 4.27 -23.26 16.76
N ASN A 173 3.36 -23.63 15.85
CA ASN A 173 3.22 -22.99 14.53
C ASN A 173 2.63 -21.58 14.59
N ALA A 174 1.84 -21.27 15.62
CA ALA A 174 1.24 -19.95 15.81
C ALA A 174 2.30 -18.85 16.02
N GLY A 175 3.52 -19.20 16.45
CA GLY A 175 4.63 -18.26 16.59
C GLY A 175 4.30 -17.15 17.59
N ASP A 176 4.22 -15.90 17.11
CA ASP A 176 3.88 -14.71 17.90
C ASP A 176 2.43 -14.20 17.65
N ASP A 177 1.59 -14.97 16.95
CA ASP A 177 0.20 -14.61 16.69
C ASP A 177 -0.66 -14.83 17.95
N GLN A 178 -0.67 -13.82 18.81
CA GLN A 178 -1.37 -13.84 20.10
C GLN A 178 -2.85 -14.25 19.98
N ALA A 179 -3.53 -13.84 18.90
CA ALA A 179 -4.94 -14.18 18.69
C ALA A 179 -5.13 -15.69 18.43
N LYS A 180 -4.23 -16.31 17.66
CA LYS A 180 -4.24 -17.78 17.46
C LYS A 180 -3.87 -18.53 18.72
N ILE A 181 -2.83 -18.07 19.44
CA ILE A 181 -2.37 -18.69 20.68
C ILE A 181 -3.50 -18.75 21.71
N GLU A 182 -4.23 -17.65 21.90
CA GLU A 182 -5.35 -17.58 22.84
C GLU A 182 -6.46 -18.57 22.48
N LEU A 183 -6.76 -18.75 21.19
CA LEU A 183 -7.78 -19.69 20.74
C LEU A 183 -7.35 -21.15 20.90
N ILE A 184 -6.10 -21.49 20.59
CA ILE A 184 -5.56 -22.84 20.78
C ILE A 184 -5.52 -23.19 22.27
N GLN A 185 -5.07 -22.27 23.12
CA GLN A 185 -5.03 -22.47 24.57
C GLN A 185 -6.43 -22.60 25.18
N ALA A 186 -7.41 -21.82 24.68
CA ALA A 186 -8.80 -21.96 25.11
C ALA A 186 -9.38 -23.34 24.77
N GLU A 187 -9.07 -23.88 23.58
CA GLU A 187 -9.49 -25.23 23.17
C GLU A 187 -8.77 -26.32 23.98
N LEU A 188 -7.46 -26.22 24.20
CA LEU A 188 -6.72 -27.16 25.06
C LEU A 188 -7.24 -27.16 26.51
N SER A 189 -7.62 -25.98 27.02
CA SER A 189 -8.16 -25.85 28.38
C SER A 189 -9.56 -26.45 28.48
N SER A 190 -10.42 -26.22 27.49
CA SER A 190 -11.79 -26.76 27.48
C SER A 190 -11.83 -28.29 27.46
N ARG A 191 -10.82 -28.93 26.87
CA ARG A 191 -10.66 -30.39 26.85
C ARG A 191 -10.15 -30.96 28.17
N LYS A 192 -9.18 -30.28 28.79
CA LYS A 192 -8.65 -30.68 30.11
C LYS A 192 -9.68 -30.57 31.23
N ASP A 193 -10.62 -29.63 31.11
CA ASP A 193 -11.73 -29.49 32.05
C ASP A 193 -12.88 -30.50 31.80
N ALA A 194 -12.85 -31.21 30.67
CA ALA A 194 -13.86 -32.20 30.28
C ALA A 194 -13.46 -33.66 30.54
N GLU A 195 -12.21 -33.93 30.93
CA GLU A 195 -11.71 -35.21 31.46
C GLU A 195 -11.88 -35.32 32.99
#